data_AF-A0A357D4W4-F1
#
_entry.id   AF-A0A357D4W4-F1
#
_cell.length_a   1.000
_cell.length_b   1.000
_cell.length_c   1.000
_cell.angle_alpha   90.00
_cell.angle_beta   90.00
_cell.angle_gamma   90.00
#
_symmetry.space_group_name_H-M   'P 1'
#
loop_
_entity.id
_entity.type
_entity.pdbx_description
1 polymer ?
#
loop_
_entity_poly.entity_id
_entity_poly.type
_entity_poly.pdbx_seq_one_letter_code
_entity_poly.pdbx_strand_id
1 'polypeptide(L)'
;LAVEVAKVKAEGITNAAAVVIDNQTHQLVAAVGSAGFFNHQDQGQVNGYLAPRSPGSTLKPFVYALALERGLVTPAHYVEDVPVLFSGYSPE
;
A
#
# COMPACT_ATOMS: atom_id res chain seq x y z
N LEU A 1 14.71 -7.23 -2.61
CA LEU A 1 13.33 -7.63 -2.91
C LEU A 1 13.16 -9.16 -2.93
N ALA A 2 13.84 -9.90 -3.81
CA ALA A 2 13.76 -11.37 -3.88
C ALA A 2 13.93 -12.08 -2.52
N VAL A 3 14.96 -11.67 -1.77
CA VAL A 3 15.25 -12.20 -0.42
C VAL A 3 14.11 -11.94 0.56
N GLU A 4 13.45 -10.79 0.48
CA GLU A 4 12.33 -10.46 1.37
C GLU A 4 11.08 -11.27 1.02
N VAL A 5 10.78 -11.42 -0.27
CA VAL A 5 9.66 -12.25 -0.72
C VAL A 5 9.87 -13.72 -0.32
N ALA A 6 11.10 -14.22 -0.36
CA ALA A 6 11.39 -15.58 0.09
C ALA A 6 11.02 -15.82 1.57
N LYS A 7 11.12 -14.81 2.44
CA LYS A 7 10.79 -14.92 3.88
C LYS A 7 9.28 -15.08 4.10
N VAL A 8 8.45 -14.42 3.29
CA VAL A 8 6.98 -14.40 3.43
C VAL A 8 6.28 -15.35 2.45
N LYS A 9 7.03 -16.17 1.70
CA LYS A 9 6.47 -17.08 0.70
C LYS A 9 5.49 -18.11 1.30
N ALA A 10 5.73 -18.53 2.55
CA ALA A 10 4.84 -19.44 3.27
C ALA A 10 3.45 -18.84 3.57
N GLU A 11 3.32 -17.52 3.53
CA GLU A 11 2.05 -16.79 3.72
C GLU A 11 1.29 -16.61 2.40
N GLY A 12 1.77 -17.21 1.31
CA GLY A 12 1.17 -17.09 -0.04
C GLY A 12 1.60 -15.84 -0.80
N ILE A 13 2.53 -15.04 -0.27
CA ILE A 13 3.08 -13.86 -0.94
C ILE A 13 4.22 -14.31 -1.86
N THR A 14 3.95 -14.37 -3.16
CA THR A 14 4.90 -14.91 -4.15
C THR A 14 5.63 -13.84 -4.96
N ASN A 15 5.20 -12.59 -4.89
CA ASN A 15 5.77 -11.50 -5.66
C ASN A 15 5.63 -10.17 -4.91
N ALA A 16 6.44 -9.18 -5.28
CA ALA A 16 6.41 -7.83 -4.71
C ALA A 16 7.01 -6.84 -5.71
N ALA A 17 6.71 -5.56 -5.51
CA ALA A 17 7.34 -4.45 -6.22
C ALA A 17 7.84 -3.40 -5.23
N ALA A 18 8.85 -2.64 -5.60
CA ALA A 18 9.38 -1.54 -4.80
C ALA A 18 9.75 -0.35 -5.69
N VAL A 19 9.46 0.84 -5.21
CA VAL A 19 9.75 2.11 -5.89
C VAL A 19 10.37 3.06 -4.87
N VAL A 20 11.45 3.75 -5.26
CA VAL A 20 12.09 4.79 -4.47
C VAL A 20 12.02 6.09 -5.26
N ILE A 21 11.43 7.12 -4.65
CA ILE A 21 11.26 8.44 -5.22
C ILE A 21 12.01 9.44 -4.34
N ASP A 22 12.70 10.38 -4.96
CA ASP A 22 13.24 11.54 -4.28
C ASP A 22 12.11 12.56 -4.02
N ASN A 23 11.81 12.85 -2.76
CA ASN A 23 10.67 13.71 -2.40
C ASN A 23 10.87 15.20 -2.73
N GLN A 24 12.10 15.66 -2.98
CA GLN A 24 12.37 17.07 -3.32
C GLN A 24 12.25 17.30 -4.83
N THR A 25 12.77 16.36 -5.62
CA THR A 25 12.85 16.46 -7.08
C THR A 25 11.77 15.67 -7.81
N HIS A 26 11.06 14.80 -7.09
CA HIS A 26 10.07 13.84 -7.60
C HIS A 26 10.64 12.85 -8.63
N GLN A 27 11.96 12.65 -8.64
CA GLN A 27 12.61 11.74 -9.56
C GLN A 27 12.51 10.29 -9.08
N LEU A 28 12.34 9.38 -10.03
CA LEU A 28 12.42 7.95 -9.81
C LEU A 28 13.89 7.55 -9.63
N VAL A 29 14.28 7.21 -8.41
CA VAL A 29 15.65 6.82 -8.06
C VAL A 29 15.89 5.34 -8.35
N ALA A 30 14.91 4.50 -8.02
CA ALA A 30 14.96 3.07 -8.28
C ALA A 30 13.55 2.49 -8.40
N ALA A 31 13.39 1.48 -9.25
CA ALA A 31 12.16 0.71 -9.35
C ALA A 31 12.45 -0.76 -9.63
N VAL A 32 11.72 -1.64 -8.97
CA VAL A 32 11.73 -3.08 -9.21
C VAL A 32 10.28 -3.55 -9.29
N GLY A 33 9.89 -4.09 -10.45
CA GLY A 33 8.51 -4.50 -10.72
C GLY A 33 8.13 -5.88 -10.16
N SER A 34 9.10 -6.74 -9.88
CA SER A 34 8.86 -8.09 -9.39
C SER A 34 10.04 -8.64 -8.58
N ALA A 35 9.80 -9.69 -7.81
CA ALA A 35 10.85 -10.38 -7.05
C ALA A 35 11.89 -11.07 -7.94
N GLY A 36 11.52 -11.45 -9.17
CA GLY A 36 12.44 -12.06 -10.13
C GLY A 36 11.83 -12.15 -11.52
N PHE A 37 12.42 -11.44 -12.49
CA PHE A 37 11.86 -11.29 -13.85
C PHE A 37 11.65 -12.63 -14.58
N PHE A 38 12.57 -13.58 -14.44
CA PHE A 38 12.51 -14.88 -15.11
C PHE A 38 11.68 -15.94 -14.35
N ASN A 39 11.06 -15.59 -13.22
CA ASN A 39 10.19 -16.50 -12.49
C ASN A 39 8.80 -16.55 -13.11
N HIS A 40 8.60 -17.48 -14.04
CA HIS A 40 7.30 -17.67 -14.71
C HIS A 40 6.20 -18.18 -13.78
N GLN A 41 6.53 -18.97 -12.75
CA GLN A 41 5.55 -19.51 -11.82
C GLN A 41 4.86 -18.40 -11.01
N ASP A 42 5.63 -17.41 -10.57
CA ASP A 42 5.15 -16.30 -9.74
C ASP A 42 4.88 -15.01 -10.56
N GLN A 43 4.72 -15.14 -11.89
CA GLN A 43 4.42 -14.04 -12.81
C GLN A 43 5.44 -12.88 -12.76
N GLY A 44 6.73 -13.22 -12.73
CA GLY A 44 7.85 -12.27 -12.61
C GLY A 44 7.92 -11.18 -13.68
N GLN A 45 7.24 -11.34 -14.81
CA GLN A 45 7.22 -10.36 -15.90
C GLN A 45 6.14 -9.28 -15.70
N VAL A 46 5.24 -9.46 -14.73
CA VAL A 46 4.27 -8.42 -14.36
C VAL A 46 5.00 -7.30 -13.65
N ASN A 47 4.87 -6.09 -14.18
CA ASN A 47 5.40 -4.91 -13.54
C ASN A 47 4.46 -4.46 -12.40
N GLY A 48 4.72 -4.93 -11.19
CA GLY A 48 3.87 -4.71 -10.02
C GLY A 48 3.73 -3.25 -9.58
N TYR A 49 4.67 -2.36 -9.90
CA TYR A 49 4.53 -0.94 -9.56
C TYR A 49 3.70 -0.15 -10.58
N LEU A 50 3.37 -0.74 -11.73
CA LEU A 50 2.42 -0.19 -12.70
C LEU A 50 1.06 -0.88 -12.64
N ALA A 51 0.96 -2.01 -11.93
CA ALA A 51 -0.26 -2.80 -11.81
C ALA A 51 -1.22 -2.18 -10.76
N PRO A 52 -2.46 -1.81 -11.13
CA PRO A 52 -3.42 -1.27 -10.17
C PRO A 52 -3.76 -2.28 -9.07
N ARG A 53 -3.75 -1.82 -7.81
CA ARG A 53 -4.14 -2.57 -6.62
C ARG A 53 -4.86 -1.66 -5.65
N SER A 54 -5.70 -2.23 -4.79
CA SER A 54 -6.22 -1.47 -3.65
C SER A 54 -5.07 -1.12 -2.71
N PRO A 55 -4.92 0.15 -2.30
CA PRO A 55 -3.88 0.57 -1.34
C PRO A 55 -4.16 0.09 0.10
N GLY A 56 -5.39 -0.35 0.38
CA GLY A 56 -5.82 -0.72 1.73
C GLY A 56 -5.62 0.42 2.73
N SER A 57 -5.15 0.09 3.94
CA SER A 57 -4.92 1.07 5.01
C SER A 57 -3.90 2.17 4.67
N THR A 58 -3.07 2.00 3.63
CA THR A 58 -2.13 3.06 3.20
C THR A 58 -2.83 4.31 2.62
N LEU A 59 -4.12 4.22 2.31
CA LEU A 59 -4.95 5.37 1.93
C LEU A 59 -5.31 6.27 3.13
N LYS A 60 -5.37 5.71 4.35
CA LYS A 60 -5.88 6.40 5.55
C LYS A 60 -5.20 7.75 5.82
N PRO A 61 -3.86 7.90 5.75
CA PRO A 61 -3.20 9.19 5.98
C PRO A 61 -3.74 10.32 5.10
N PHE A 62 -4.10 10.05 3.84
CA PHE A 62 -4.66 11.06 2.92
C PHE A 62 -6.08 11.48 3.33
N VAL A 63 -6.90 10.54 3.79
CA VAL A 63 -8.24 10.82 4.31
C VAL A 63 -8.16 11.69 5.58
N TYR A 64 -7.25 11.35 6.49
CA TYR A 64 -7.03 12.15 7.70
C TYR A 64 -6.44 13.53 7.38
N ALA A 65 -5.51 13.63 6.43
CA ALA A 65 -4.96 14.91 5.98
C ALA A 65 -6.07 15.84 5.46
N LEU A 66 -7.01 15.32 4.68
CA LEU A 66 -8.17 16.09 4.20
C LEU A 66 -9.08 16.55 5.35
N ALA A 67 -9.28 15.71 6.38
CA ALA A 67 -10.06 16.08 7.55
C ALA A 67 -9.37 17.18 8.38
N LEU A 68 -8.05 17.10 8.53
CA LEU A 68 -7.22 18.13 9.18
C LEU A 68 -7.25 19.45 8.40
N GLU A 69 -7.08 19.39 7.07
CA GLU A 69 -7.14 20.56 6.18
C GLU A 69 -8.49 21.29 6.27
N ARG A 70 -9.58 20.53 6.41
CA ARG A 70 -10.93 21.07 6.59
C ARG A 70 -11.25 21.50 8.02
N GLY A 71 -10.32 21.35 8.96
CA GLY A 71 -10.52 21.65 10.38
C GLY A 71 -11.56 20.77 11.08
N LEU A 72 -11.89 19.60 10.51
CA LEU A 72 -12.87 18.66 11.09
C LEU A 72 -12.30 17.91 12.30
N VAL A 73 -10.99 17.68 12.28
CA VAL A 73 -10.25 17.00 13.35
C VAL A 73 -8.96 17.75 13.65
N THR A 74 -8.36 17.46 14.79
CA THR A 74 -7.00 17.88 15.17
C THR A 74 -6.16 16.63 15.47
N PRO A 75 -4.82 16.72 15.54
CA PRO A 75 -3.99 15.57 15.87
C PRO A 75 -4.31 14.92 17.24
N ALA A 76 -4.93 15.67 18.16
CA ALA A 76 -5.33 15.19 19.48
C ALA A 76 -6.82 14.82 19.57
N HIS A 77 -7.55 14.85 18.45
CA HIS A 77 -8.97 14.55 18.42
C HIS A 77 -9.20 13.05 18.69
N TYR A 78 -10.11 12.74 19.60
CA TYR A 78 -10.51 11.36 19.86
C TYR A 78 -11.42 10.87 18.73
N VAL A 79 -11.13 9.69 18.21
CA VAL A 79 -11.95 9.01 17.20
C VAL A 79 -12.50 7.74 17.85
N GLU A 80 -13.80 7.50 17.72
CA GLU A 80 -14.44 6.30 18.23
C GLU A 80 -14.07 5.09 17.38
N ASP A 81 -13.47 4.09 18.01
CA ASP A 81 -13.20 2.77 17.42
C ASP A 81 -14.24 1.78 17.95
N VAL A 82 -15.46 1.91 17.42
CA VAL A 82 -16.62 1.10 17.81
C VAL A 82 -17.27 0.49 16.58
N PRO A 83 -17.96 -0.66 16.68
CA PRO A 83 -18.70 -1.22 15.57
C PRO A 83 -19.73 -0.23 14.99
N VAL A 84 -19.71 -0.06 13.67
CA VAL A 84 -20.55 0.90 12.94
C VAL A 84 -21.23 0.23 11.75
N LEU A 85 -22.48 0.60 11.47
CA LEU A 85 -23.25 0.12 10.33
C LEU A 85 -23.44 1.25 9.31
N PHE A 86 -22.79 1.14 8.16
CA PHE A 86 -22.92 2.06 7.03
C PHE A 86 -23.85 1.46 5.98
N SER A 87 -25.13 1.83 5.98
CA SER A 87 -26.10 1.40 4.94
C SER A 87 -26.11 -0.11 4.68
N GLY A 88 -26.00 -0.93 5.75
CA GLY A 88 -25.92 -2.39 5.67
C GLY A 88 -24.52 -2.98 5.57
N TYR A 89 -23.47 -2.15 5.44
CA TYR A 89 -22.07 -2.56 5.54
C TYR A 89 -21.54 -2.38 6.96
N SER A 90 -21.04 -3.44 7.57
CA SER A 90 -20.36 -3.41 8.87
C SER A 90 -18.89 -3.73 8.63
N PRO A 91 -17.98 -2.72 8.66
CA PRO A 91 -16.55 -3.00 8.63
C PRO A 91 -16.15 -3.77 9.90
N GLU A 92 -15.27 -4.77 9.74
CA GLU A 92 -14.61 -5.51 10.83
C GLU A 92 -13.14 -5.10 10.95
#